data_AF-A0A7M3MPF8-F1
#
_entry.id   AF-A0A7M3MPF8-F1
#
_cell.length_a   1.000
_cell.length_b   1.000
_cell.length_c   1.000
_cell.angle_alpha   90.00
_cell.angle_beta   90.00
_cell.angle_gamma   90.00
#
_symmetry.space_group_name_H-M   'P 1'
#
loop_
_entity.id
_entity.type
_entity.pdbx_description
1 polymer ?
#
loop_
_entity_poly.entity_id
_entity_poly.type
_entity_poly.pdbx_seq_one_letter_code
_entity_poly.pdbx_strand_id
1 'polypeptide(L)'
;MQRLASTAPPTAATSRPRAGRRLLALAVLTLGVLLTLLGQGRAEDGPVVVVAPIQGEIDLGIAPFLDRVLADAEADGAAAVLLDIDTPGGRLDAVLEMRRSLLASPVRTIAFIDSTALSAGALIALASEEIHVVPGGIMGAATPVLGATGETADEKVISAVRSIFRATAQERDRDPLIAEAMVDPAVEVEGVAASGELVTLDDRQMLEVGYADSVVPSRAELLEDLGLSDLPLVEVEPSLAERLVRLLTSAIVAPLLLSLGIWLLVGDLLGGGVGIGASVGLVLLGAFFYGHLLAGLSGWEDLVLVTIGVVLLLVEVFVIPGVGIAGILGLAALLGGGVLAMVNRDLDLVPMTQLLAVAGRVTLTFLVVSIVIITVIVLIARRGGGEGTVLGTERMQGGSRPVTARWLRWFGSSDVLAPDAEQTPETPSRGRPDPQPRGALVGKQGVALSDLRPAGVARIDGHRIDVVTTGEWLSAGDPVTVVTDEGYRRVVRLADSTD
;
A
#
# COMPACT_ATOMS: atom_id res chain seq x y z
N MET A 1 63.87 49.01 19.96
CA MET A 1 62.89 49.46 20.98
C MET A 1 62.08 48.25 21.42
N GLN A 2 61.98 48.03 22.74
CA GLN A 2 60.97 47.28 23.55
C GLN A 2 60.48 45.89 23.10
N ARG A 3 60.08 44.93 23.94
CA ARG A 3 60.26 44.49 25.34
C ARG A 3 59.38 43.21 25.41
N LEU A 4 59.92 42.11 25.96
CA LEU A 4 59.29 41.09 26.83
C LEU A 4 57.87 40.54 26.52
N ALA A 5 57.76 39.21 26.42
CA ALA A 5 56.84 38.34 27.20
C ALA A 5 57.04 36.87 26.75
N SER A 6 57.59 35.99 27.59
CA SER A 6 56.90 35.24 28.67
C SER A 6 56.28 33.92 28.17
N THR A 7 56.84 32.83 28.71
CA THR A 7 56.45 31.42 28.60
C THR A 7 55.07 31.11 29.16
N ALA A 8 54.30 30.23 28.50
CA ALA A 8 53.23 29.43 29.10
C ALA A 8 53.12 28.05 28.40
N PRO A 9 52.94 26.94 29.12
CA PRO A 9 52.84 25.60 28.53
C PRO A 9 51.43 25.32 28.00
N PRO A 10 51.23 24.29 27.15
CA PRO A 10 49.91 23.95 26.62
C PRO A 10 48.99 23.48 27.75
N THR A 11 47.86 24.17 27.91
CA THR A 11 46.79 23.76 28.81
C THR A 11 46.16 22.46 28.31
N ALA A 12 46.28 21.40 29.10
CA ALA A 12 45.56 20.17 28.90
C ALA A 12 44.05 20.46 28.93
N ALA A 13 43.39 20.34 27.78
CA ALA A 13 41.94 20.32 27.70
C ALA A 13 41.45 19.05 28.41
N THR A 14 41.10 19.20 29.69
CA THR A 14 40.46 18.16 30.49
C THR A 14 39.15 17.77 29.84
N SER A 15 39.15 16.66 29.12
CA SER A 15 37.92 16.01 28.69
C SER A 15 37.13 15.59 29.92
N ARG A 16 35.93 16.16 30.10
CA ARG A 16 34.64 15.49 30.44
C ARG A 16 33.62 16.53 30.93
N PRO A 17 32.35 16.36 30.52
CA PRO A 17 31.47 15.65 31.44
C PRO A 17 30.66 14.56 30.72
N ARG A 18 31.33 13.48 30.26
CA ARG A 18 30.60 12.23 29.92
C ARG A 18 29.91 11.62 31.15
N ALA A 19 30.40 11.93 32.37
CA ALA A 19 29.80 11.50 33.63
C ALA A 19 28.44 12.17 33.90
N GLY A 20 28.30 13.48 33.63
CA GLY A 20 27.04 14.21 33.85
C GLY A 20 25.90 13.71 32.96
N ARG A 21 26.18 13.40 31.70
CA ARG A 21 25.20 12.78 30.78
C ARG A 21 24.79 11.37 31.20
N ARG A 22 25.72 10.58 31.75
CA ARG A 22 25.43 9.23 32.26
C ARG A 22 24.61 9.27 33.56
N LEU A 23 24.91 10.22 34.45
CA LEU A 23 24.14 10.43 35.69
C LEU A 23 22.73 10.95 35.39
N LEU A 24 22.58 11.84 34.41
CA LEU A 24 21.26 12.30 33.97
C LEU A 24 20.45 11.19 33.32
N ALA A 25 21.08 10.39 32.44
CA ALA A 25 20.42 9.23 31.83
C ALA A 25 20.00 8.19 32.88
N LEU A 26 20.85 7.91 33.88
CA LEU A 26 20.51 7.02 34.99
C LEU A 26 19.38 7.59 35.83
N ALA A 27 19.40 8.89 36.14
CA ALA A 27 18.35 9.56 36.90
C ALA A 27 16.99 9.53 36.18
N VAL A 28 16.98 9.78 34.87
CA VAL A 28 15.77 9.67 34.03
C VAL A 28 15.28 8.22 33.96
N LEU A 29 16.18 7.24 33.86
CA LEU A 29 15.81 5.83 33.84
C LEU A 29 15.25 5.37 35.19
N THR A 30 15.87 5.79 36.30
CA THR A 30 15.37 5.49 37.65
C THR A 30 14.08 6.22 37.95
N LEU A 31 13.89 7.44 37.44
CA LEU A 31 12.63 8.17 37.57
C LEU A 31 11.53 7.53 36.73
N GLY A 32 11.85 7.06 35.52
CA GLY A 32 10.94 6.28 34.68
C GLY A 32 10.51 4.98 35.35
N VAL A 33 11.47 4.23 35.93
CA VAL A 33 11.20 3.01 36.69
C VAL A 33 10.41 3.29 37.98
N LEU A 34 10.70 4.39 38.67
CA LEU A 34 9.97 4.78 39.87
C LEU A 34 8.54 5.23 39.53
N LEU A 35 8.34 5.92 38.40
CA LEU A 35 7.02 6.29 37.90
C LEU A 35 6.22 5.07 37.43
N THR A 36 6.84 4.06 36.82
CA THR A 36 6.14 2.80 36.50
C THR A 36 5.78 2.00 37.74
N LEU A 37 6.61 2.04 38.79
CA LEU A 37 6.32 1.39 40.07
C LEU A 37 5.26 2.14 40.90
N LEU A 38 5.18 3.47 40.78
CA LEU A 38 4.16 4.30 41.44
C LEU A 38 2.84 4.38 40.66
N GLY A 39 2.87 4.11 39.35
CA GLY A 39 1.70 4.07 38.47
C GLY A 39 0.93 2.76 38.50
N GLN A 40 1.40 1.75 39.25
CA GLN A 40 0.61 0.57 39.58
C GLN A 40 -0.40 0.97 40.66
N GLY A 41 -1.49 1.61 40.22
CA GLY A 41 -2.71 1.67 41.02
C GLY A 41 -3.03 0.23 41.45
N ARG A 42 -3.30 0.03 42.74
CA ARG A 42 -3.90 -1.22 43.19
C ARG A 42 -5.18 -1.38 42.37
N ALA A 43 -5.21 -2.36 41.46
CA ALA A 43 -6.46 -2.84 40.91
C ALA A 43 -7.35 -3.14 42.12
N GLU A 44 -8.56 -2.57 42.14
CA GLU A 44 -9.52 -2.94 43.18
C GLU A 44 -9.71 -4.45 43.07
N ASP A 45 -9.43 -5.17 44.16
CA ASP A 45 -9.61 -6.61 44.26
C ASP A 45 -11.13 -6.90 44.21
N GLY A 46 -11.69 -6.94 43.01
CA GLY A 46 -13.11 -7.16 42.75
C GLY A 46 -13.37 -7.42 41.28
N PRO A 47 -14.40 -8.22 40.95
CA PRO A 47 -14.74 -8.50 39.56
C PRO A 47 -15.22 -7.21 38.90
N VAL A 48 -14.79 -6.98 37.65
CA VAL A 48 -15.15 -5.80 36.85
C VAL A 48 -16.14 -6.19 35.75
N VAL A 49 -16.84 -5.20 35.20
CA VAL A 49 -17.53 -5.37 33.91
C VAL A 49 -16.68 -4.73 32.83
N VAL A 50 -16.28 -5.53 31.86
CA VAL A 50 -15.47 -5.07 30.73
C VAL A 50 -16.42 -4.65 29.62
N VAL A 51 -16.25 -3.44 29.11
CA VAL A 51 -17.09 -2.92 28.00
C VAL A 51 -16.26 -2.92 26.72
N ALA A 52 -16.80 -3.59 25.70
CA ALA A 52 -16.16 -3.76 24.40
C ALA A 52 -17.00 -3.10 23.29
N PRO A 53 -16.54 -1.99 22.70
CA PRO A 53 -17.28 -1.33 21.61
C PRO A 53 -17.17 -2.11 20.31
N ILE A 54 -18.31 -2.54 19.77
CA ILE A 54 -18.49 -3.16 18.44
C ILE A 54 -19.25 -2.16 17.56
N GLN A 55 -18.55 -1.09 17.17
CA GLN A 55 -19.13 0.05 16.46
C GLN A 55 -18.68 0.13 14.99
N GLY A 56 -19.63 0.44 14.11
CA GLY A 56 -19.41 0.63 12.68
C GLY A 56 -19.18 -0.68 11.92
N GLU A 57 -18.50 -0.60 10.77
CA GLU A 57 -18.24 -1.77 9.92
C GLU A 57 -17.30 -2.78 10.63
N ILE A 58 -17.67 -4.07 10.59
CA ILE A 58 -16.84 -5.15 11.11
C ILE A 58 -15.74 -5.51 10.11
N ASP A 59 -14.53 -5.08 10.44
CA ASP A 59 -13.30 -5.40 9.73
C ASP A 59 -12.50 -6.49 10.47
N LEU A 60 -11.36 -6.88 9.89
CA LEU A 60 -10.50 -7.95 10.42
C LEU A 60 -9.73 -7.56 11.69
N GLY A 61 -9.74 -6.29 12.09
CA GLY A 61 -9.11 -5.88 13.34
C GLY A 61 -10.05 -5.99 14.55
N ILE A 62 -11.37 -6.09 14.34
CA ILE A 62 -12.32 -6.24 15.45
C ILE A 62 -12.29 -7.66 16.03
N ALA A 63 -12.05 -8.70 15.21
CA ALA A 63 -11.99 -10.07 15.71
C ALA A 63 -10.83 -10.31 16.70
N PRO A 64 -9.56 -9.92 16.41
CA PRO A 64 -8.47 -9.99 17.37
C PRO A 64 -8.68 -9.08 18.60
N PHE A 65 -9.36 -7.95 18.42
CA PHE A 65 -9.73 -7.07 19.53
C PHE A 65 -10.67 -7.79 20.50
N LEU A 66 -11.74 -8.41 19.99
CA LEU A 66 -12.68 -9.16 20.81
C LEU A 66 -12.02 -10.37 21.47
N ASP A 67 -11.20 -11.12 20.74
CA ASP A 67 -10.46 -12.28 21.27
C ASP A 67 -9.56 -11.86 22.45
N ARG A 68 -8.81 -10.75 22.30
CA ARG A 68 -8.04 -10.20 23.42
C ARG A 68 -8.94 -9.79 24.58
N VAL A 69 -10.04 -9.07 24.32
CA VAL A 69 -10.94 -8.61 25.39
C VAL A 69 -11.48 -9.79 26.19
N LEU A 70 -11.91 -10.87 25.52
CA LEU A 70 -12.41 -12.07 26.18
C LEU A 70 -11.30 -12.78 26.98
N ALA A 71 -10.10 -12.90 26.40
CA ALA A 71 -8.96 -13.52 27.08
C ALA A 71 -8.47 -12.72 28.30
N ASP A 72 -8.39 -11.39 28.19
CA ASP A 72 -8.02 -10.50 29.30
C ASP A 72 -9.11 -10.54 30.39
N ALA A 73 -10.39 -10.50 30.00
CA ALA A 73 -11.50 -10.60 30.93
C ALA A 73 -11.54 -11.96 31.66
N GLU A 74 -11.19 -13.06 30.99
CA GLU A 74 -11.06 -14.38 31.61
C GLU A 74 -9.89 -14.39 32.61
N ALA A 75 -8.73 -13.90 32.19
CA ALA A 75 -7.52 -13.89 33.02
C ALA A 75 -7.69 -13.03 34.28
N ASP A 76 -8.40 -11.90 34.16
CA ASP A 76 -8.65 -10.97 35.26
C ASP A 76 -9.89 -11.34 36.10
N GLY A 77 -10.63 -12.39 35.72
CA GLY A 77 -11.82 -12.85 36.44
C GLY A 77 -12.97 -11.84 36.42
N ALA A 78 -13.20 -11.18 35.27
CA ALA A 78 -14.29 -10.24 35.07
C ALA A 78 -15.66 -10.89 35.34
N ALA A 79 -16.60 -10.11 35.88
CA ALA A 79 -17.97 -10.56 36.10
C ALA A 79 -18.72 -10.81 34.77
N ALA A 80 -18.48 -9.95 33.78
CA ALA A 80 -19.08 -10.03 32.46
C ALA A 80 -18.30 -9.18 31.45
N VAL A 81 -18.48 -9.51 30.17
CA VAL A 81 -18.10 -8.67 29.03
C VAL A 81 -19.37 -8.15 28.37
N LEU A 82 -19.55 -6.83 28.42
CA LEU A 82 -20.63 -6.12 27.75
C LEU A 82 -20.17 -5.68 26.35
N LEU A 83 -20.76 -6.26 25.31
CA LEU A 83 -20.54 -5.87 23.92
C LEU A 83 -21.50 -4.73 23.59
N ASP A 84 -20.97 -3.53 23.38
CA ASP A 84 -21.74 -2.37 22.94
C ASP A 84 -21.84 -2.38 21.41
N ILE A 85 -22.97 -2.86 20.88
CA ILE A 85 -23.18 -3.19 19.47
C ILE A 85 -23.95 -2.08 18.77
N ASP A 86 -23.30 -1.44 17.81
CA ASP A 86 -23.92 -0.61 16.78
C ASP A 86 -23.21 -0.81 15.44
N THR A 87 -23.72 -1.73 14.64
CA THR A 87 -23.09 -2.15 13.39
C THR A 87 -24.10 -2.46 12.28
N PRO A 88 -23.85 -1.98 11.05
CA PRO A 88 -24.56 -2.43 9.86
C PRO A 88 -24.08 -3.80 9.35
N GLY A 89 -23.05 -4.37 10.00
CA GLY A 89 -22.39 -5.60 9.63
C GLY A 89 -20.98 -5.38 9.09
N GLY A 90 -20.48 -6.34 8.31
CA GLY A 90 -19.12 -6.28 7.78
C GLY A 90 -18.69 -7.60 7.18
N ARG A 91 -17.42 -7.92 7.31
CA ARG A 91 -16.85 -9.09 6.66
C ARG A 91 -17.27 -10.39 7.33
N LEU A 92 -17.75 -11.34 6.54
CA LEU A 92 -18.21 -12.64 7.03
C LEU A 92 -17.11 -13.41 7.78
N ASP A 93 -15.87 -13.36 7.31
CA ASP A 93 -14.75 -14.06 7.95
C ASP A 93 -14.46 -13.60 9.39
N ALA A 94 -14.30 -12.29 9.59
CA ALA A 94 -14.11 -11.70 10.93
C ALA A 94 -15.24 -12.10 11.88
N VAL A 95 -16.46 -12.14 11.37
CA VAL A 95 -17.66 -12.40 12.17
C VAL A 95 -17.75 -13.86 12.58
N LEU A 96 -17.34 -14.79 11.72
CA LEU A 96 -17.27 -16.21 12.07
C LEU A 96 -16.19 -16.47 13.13
N GLU A 97 -15.10 -15.72 13.11
CA GLU A 97 -14.07 -15.75 14.16
C GLU A 97 -14.58 -15.17 15.49
N MET A 98 -15.25 -14.02 15.45
CA MET A 98 -15.90 -13.42 16.62
C MET A 98 -16.93 -14.37 17.24
N ARG A 99 -17.81 -14.95 16.41
CA ARG A 99 -18.78 -15.97 16.82
C ARG A 99 -18.09 -17.14 17.52
N ARG A 100 -17.00 -17.67 16.96
CA ARG A 100 -16.25 -18.78 17.56
C ARG A 100 -15.72 -18.40 18.94
N SER A 101 -15.17 -17.20 19.07
CA SER A 101 -14.61 -16.69 20.33
C SER A 101 -15.71 -16.51 21.39
N LEU A 102 -16.86 -15.97 21.01
CA LEU A 102 -18.01 -15.79 21.91
C LEU A 102 -18.61 -17.11 22.39
N LEU A 103 -18.76 -18.10 21.50
CA LEU A 103 -19.26 -19.43 21.86
C LEU A 103 -18.27 -20.23 22.72
N ALA A 104 -16.97 -19.96 22.59
CA ALA A 104 -15.93 -20.62 23.37
C ALA A 104 -15.63 -19.91 24.70
N SER A 105 -16.07 -18.65 24.86
CA SER A 105 -15.80 -17.83 26.04
C SER A 105 -16.39 -18.44 27.30
N PRO A 106 -15.59 -18.63 28.38
CA PRO A 106 -16.11 -19.00 29.69
C PRO A 106 -16.62 -17.79 30.48
N VAL A 107 -16.35 -16.57 30.02
CA VAL A 107 -16.84 -15.32 30.62
C VAL A 107 -18.24 -15.01 30.09
N ARG A 108 -19.15 -14.61 30.98
CA ARG A 108 -20.51 -14.18 30.68
C ARG A 108 -20.49 -13.03 29.66
N THR A 109 -21.11 -13.24 28.49
CA THR A 109 -21.16 -12.25 27.41
C THR A 109 -22.55 -11.63 27.26
N ILE A 110 -22.62 -10.30 27.32
CA ILE A 110 -23.86 -9.54 27.26
C ILE A 110 -23.82 -8.67 26.02
N ALA A 111 -24.67 -8.96 25.02
CA ALA A 111 -24.86 -8.09 23.87
C ALA A 111 -25.82 -6.95 24.22
N PHE A 112 -25.35 -5.72 24.15
CA PHE A 112 -26.16 -4.51 24.28
C PHE A 112 -26.27 -3.83 22.92
N ILE A 113 -27.47 -3.81 22.35
CA ILE A 113 -27.75 -3.22 21.05
C ILE A 113 -28.21 -1.79 21.26
N ASP A 114 -27.30 -0.83 21.06
CA ASP A 114 -27.54 0.60 21.28
C ASP A 114 -28.29 1.26 20.12
N SER A 115 -28.24 0.65 18.93
CA SER A 115 -29.08 1.05 17.81
C SER A 115 -29.30 -0.09 16.83
N THR A 116 -28.22 -0.62 16.25
CA THR A 116 -28.33 -1.46 15.07
C THR A 116 -27.46 -2.70 15.22
N ALA A 117 -28.05 -3.89 15.06
CA ALA A 117 -27.35 -5.16 14.96
C ALA A 117 -27.74 -5.87 13.66
N LEU A 118 -27.35 -5.29 12.51
CA LEU A 118 -27.69 -5.84 11.20
C LEU A 118 -26.60 -6.75 10.67
N SER A 119 -27.02 -7.69 9.82
CA SER A 119 -26.14 -8.63 9.14
C SER A 119 -25.24 -9.38 10.12
N ALA A 120 -23.94 -9.15 10.03
CA ALA A 120 -22.96 -9.70 10.95
C ALA A 120 -23.19 -9.33 12.43
N GLY A 121 -23.75 -8.14 12.71
CA GLY A 121 -24.12 -7.72 14.06
C GLY A 121 -25.15 -8.65 14.70
N ALA A 122 -26.13 -9.11 13.91
CA ALA A 122 -27.14 -10.06 14.37
C ALA A 122 -26.51 -11.38 14.81
N LEU A 123 -25.50 -11.88 14.06
CA LEU A 123 -24.80 -13.12 14.41
C LEU A 123 -23.97 -12.97 15.69
N ILE A 124 -23.33 -11.82 15.90
CA ILE A 124 -22.53 -11.52 17.10
C ILE A 124 -23.43 -11.44 18.33
N ALA A 125 -24.54 -10.70 18.23
CA ALA A 125 -25.53 -10.64 19.30
C ALA A 125 -26.11 -12.04 19.59
N LEU A 126 -26.50 -12.78 18.55
CA LEU A 126 -27.00 -14.15 18.67
C LEU A 126 -25.98 -15.12 19.29
N ALA A 127 -24.68 -14.90 19.09
CA ALA A 127 -23.62 -15.71 19.67
C ALA A 127 -23.31 -15.36 21.14
N SER A 128 -23.82 -14.24 21.66
CA SER A 128 -23.67 -13.84 23.06
C SER A 128 -24.66 -14.61 23.95
N GLU A 129 -24.35 -14.73 25.24
CA GLU A 129 -25.25 -15.39 26.20
C GLU A 129 -26.56 -14.62 26.34
N GLU A 130 -26.48 -13.33 26.59
CA GLU A 130 -27.64 -12.45 26.76
C GLU A 130 -27.68 -11.37 25.68
N ILE A 131 -28.89 -10.96 25.30
CA ILE A 131 -29.15 -9.90 24.33
C ILE A 131 -30.11 -8.90 24.97
N HIS A 132 -29.66 -7.65 25.08
CA HIS A 132 -30.47 -6.53 25.55
C HIS A 132 -30.47 -5.44 24.50
N VAL A 133 -31.60 -4.78 24.33
CA VAL A 133 -31.78 -3.80 23.25
C VAL A 133 -32.41 -2.52 23.76
N VAL A 134 -32.01 -1.39 23.19
CA VAL A 134 -32.66 -0.12 23.47
C VAL A 134 -33.99 0.02 22.74
N PRO A 135 -34.95 0.82 23.23
CA PRO A 135 -36.17 1.14 22.49
C PRO A 135 -35.87 1.69 21.10
N GLY A 136 -36.45 1.08 20.06
CA GLY A 136 -36.19 1.41 18.66
C GLY A 136 -34.94 0.75 18.06
N GLY A 137 -34.22 -0.07 18.82
CA GLY A 137 -33.12 -0.86 18.30
C GLY A 137 -33.59 -1.98 17.36
N ILE A 138 -32.75 -2.38 16.41
CA ILE A 138 -33.09 -3.38 15.40
C ILE A 138 -32.04 -4.49 15.26
N MET A 139 -32.48 -5.71 14.93
CA MET A 139 -31.63 -6.86 14.64
C MET A 139 -32.14 -7.67 13.44
N GLY A 140 -31.24 -8.12 12.56
CA GLY A 140 -31.58 -9.05 11.47
C GLY A 140 -30.96 -8.65 10.13
N ALA A 141 -31.69 -8.84 9.03
CA ALA A 141 -31.26 -8.56 7.65
C ALA A 141 -29.83 -9.07 7.35
N ALA A 142 -29.65 -10.38 7.47
CA ALA A 142 -28.36 -11.05 7.43
C ALA A 142 -28.06 -11.86 6.17
N THR A 143 -28.75 -11.58 5.07
CA THR A 143 -28.38 -12.12 3.76
C THR A 143 -26.98 -11.66 3.37
N PRO A 144 -26.04 -12.58 3.06
CA PRO A 144 -24.72 -12.22 2.59
C PRO A 144 -24.79 -11.52 1.23
N VAL A 145 -24.05 -10.41 1.09
CA VAL A 145 -23.92 -9.66 -0.16
C VAL A 145 -22.47 -9.65 -0.64
N LEU A 146 -22.29 -9.55 -1.96
CA LEU A 146 -21.00 -9.55 -2.63
C LEU A 146 -20.49 -8.13 -2.82
N GLY A 147 -19.40 -7.81 -2.13
CA GLY A 147 -18.64 -6.57 -2.34
C GLY A 147 -19.47 -5.30 -2.17
N ALA A 148 -19.07 -4.24 -2.88
CA ALA A 148 -19.72 -2.92 -2.77
C ALA A 148 -20.95 -2.77 -3.69
N THR A 149 -21.27 -3.78 -4.52
CA THR A 149 -22.43 -3.73 -5.43
C THR A 149 -23.74 -4.07 -4.73
N GLY A 150 -23.67 -4.68 -3.53
CA GLY A 150 -24.85 -5.08 -2.77
C GLY A 150 -25.61 -6.26 -3.40
N GLU A 151 -25.02 -6.93 -4.39
CA GLU A 151 -25.63 -8.11 -5.00
C GLU A 151 -25.66 -9.26 -3.99
N THR A 152 -26.80 -9.95 -3.91
CA THR A 152 -26.97 -11.12 -3.07
C THR A 152 -25.96 -12.22 -3.44
N ALA A 153 -25.35 -12.86 -2.43
CA ALA A 153 -24.45 -13.98 -2.64
C ALA A 153 -25.18 -15.18 -3.27
N ASP A 154 -24.42 -16.13 -3.83
CA ASP A 154 -25.00 -17.33 -4.40
C ASP A 154 -25.63 -18.24 -3.32
N GLU A 155 -26.55 -19.12 -3.73
CA GLU A 155 -27.29 -20.01 -2.83
C GLU A 155 -26.37 -20.88 -1.96
N LYS A 156 -25.16 -21.23 -2.42
CA LYS A 156 -24.23 -22.03 -1.60
C LYS A 156 -23.76 -21.22 -0.39
N VAL A 157 -23.46 -19.94 -0.57
CA VAL A 157 -23.06 -19.03 0.52
C VAL A 157 -24.26 -18.75 1.44
N ILE A 158 -25.43 -18.43 0.88
CA ILE A 158 -26.65 -18.19 1.67
C ILE A 158 -26.98 -19.42 2.52
N SER A 159 -27.02 -20.60 1.93
CA SER A 159 -27.34 -21.85 2.62
C SER A 159 -26.34 -22.17 3.74
N ALA A 160 -25.06 -21.87 3.55
CA ALA A 160 -24.04 -22.00 4.58
C ALA A 160 -24.28 -21.02 5.74
N VAL A 161 -24.50 -19.73 5.45
CA VAL A 161 -24.74 -18.71 6.48
C VAL A 161 -26.05 -18.96 7.22
N ARG A 162 -27.11 -19.39 6.53
CA ARG A 162 -28.38 -19.81 7.12
C ARG A 162 -28.16 -20.95 8.13
N SER A 163 -27.35 -21.94 7.76
CA SER A 163 -26.99 -23.04 8.67
C SER A 163 -26.16 -22.58 9.87
N ILE A 164 -25.29 -21.58 9.69
CA ILE A 164 -24.52 -20.97 10.79
C ILE A 164 -25.45 -20.24 11.76
N PHE A 165 -26.37 -19.42 11.27
CA PHE A 165 -27.38 -18.74 12.09
C PHE A 165 -28.23 -19.73 12.87
N ARG A 166 -28.77 -20.76 12.18
CA ARG A 166 -29.52 -21.87 12.82
C ARG A 166 -28.74 -22.50 13.97
N ALA A 167 -27.49 -22.91 13.72
CA ALA A 167 -26.67 -23.58 14.70
C ALA A 167 -26.32 -22.68 15.89
N THR A 168 -26.16 -21.37 15.66
CA THR A 168 -25.88 -20.38 16.73
C THR A 168 -27.10 -20.18 17.62
N ALA A 169 -28.28 -20.04 17.02
CA ALA A 169 -29.53 -19.95 17.77
C ALA A 169 -29.75 -21.20 18.63
N GLN A 170 -29.51 -22.39 18.08
CA GLN A 170 -29.59 -23.66 18.83
C GLN A 170 -28.61 -23.74 19.99
N GLU A 171 -27.37 -23.28 19.81
CA GLU A 171 -26.36 -23.25 20.88
C GLU A 171 -26.73 -22.28 22.02
N ARG A 172 -27.56 -21.27 21.74
CA ARG A 172 -28.05 -20.28 22.72
C ARG A 172 -29.53 -20.46 23.07
N ASP A 173 -30.10 -21.63 22.82
CA ASP A 173 -31.49 -21.98 23.13
C ASP A 173 -32.56 -21.00 22.55
N ARG A 174 -32.29 -20.38 21.40
CA ARG A 174 -33.21 -19.50 20.66
C ARG A 174 -33.82 -20.23 19.46
N ASP A 175 -35.01 -19.83 19.02
CA ASP A 175 -35.71 -20.48 17.90
C ASP A 175 -34.87 -20.41 16.61
N PRO A 176 -34.37 -21.55 16.09
CA PRO A 176 -33.54 -21.56 14.88
C PRO A 176 -34.22 -20.98 13.65
N LEU A 177 -35.55 -21.08 13.53
CA LEU A 177 -36.28 -20.69 12.33
C LEU A 177 -36.23 -19.17 12.12
N ILE A 178 -36.29 -18.40 13.21
CA ILE A 178 -36.16 -16.94 13.18
C ILE A 178 -34.77 -16.53 12.70
N ALA A 179 -33.72 -17.17 13.22
CA ALA A 179 -32.34 -16.93 12.78
C ALA A 179 -32.14 -17.30 11.30
N GLU A 180 -32.76 -18.37 10.81
CA GLU A 180 -32.72 -18.71 9.39
C GLU A 180 -33.41 -17.65 8.51
N ALA A 181 -34.56 -17.15 8.95
CA ALA A 181 -35.34 -16.13 8.25
C ALA A 181 -34.69 -14.72 8.28
N MET A 182 -33.75 -14.48 9.19
CA MET A 182 -32.88 -13.29 9.09
C MET A 182 -31.94 -13.38 7.89
N VAL A 183 -31.56 -14.58 7.44
CA VAL A 183 -30.58 -14.79 6.37
C VAL A 183 -31.23 -15.00 5.01
N ASP A 184 -32.31 -15.79 4.97
CA ASP A 184 -32.94 -16.23 3.73
C ASP A 184 -34.42 -15.80 3.71
N PRO A 185 -34.83 -14.94 2.75
CA PRO A 185 -36.21 -14.49 2.65
C PRO A 185 -37.19 -15.60 2.24
N ALA A 186 -36.71 -16.76 1.79
CA ALA A 186 -37.56 -17.91 1.51
C ALA A 186 -38.04 -18.65 2.77
N VAL A 187 -37.46 -18.36 3.94
CA VAL A 187 -37.86 -18.96 5.21
C VAL A 187 -39.00 -18.16 5.82
N GLU A 188 -40.17 -18.79 5.91
CA GLU A 188 -41.36 -18.20 6.51
C GLU A 188 -41.43 -18.48 8.01
N VAL A 189 -41.76 -17.44 8.79
CA VAL A 189 -42.01 -17.56 10.23
C VAL A 189 -43.38 -16.97 10.51
N GLU A 190 -44.31 -17.81 10.95
CA GLU A 190 -45.68 -17.40 11.26
C GLU A 190 -45.67 -16.28 12.32
N GLY A 191 -46.34 -15.17 12.02
CA GLY A 191 -46.42 -14.01 12.92
C GLY A 191 -45.21 -13.07 12.91
N VAL A 192 -44.12 -13.42 12.22
CA VAL A 192 -42.87 -12.62 12.20
C VAL A 192 -42.52 -12.14 10.79
N ALA A 193 -42.52 -13.02 9.79
CA ALA A 193 -42.23 -12.65 8.40
C ALA A 193 -42.96 -13.53 7.38
N ALA A 194 -43.49 -12.88 6.34
CA ALA A 194 -44.11 -13.53 5.20
C ALA A 194 -43.06 -14.00 4.18
N SER A 195 -43.47 -14.93 3.30
CA SER A 195 -42.63 -15.44 2.22
C SER A 195 -42.05 -14.33 1.36
N GLY A 196 -40.73 -14.30 1.18
CA GLY A 196 -40.03 -13.34 0.34
C GLY A 196 -39.57 -12.07 1.06
N GLU A 197 -39.80 -11.94 2.37
CA GLU A 197 -39.32 -10.82 3.18
C GLU A 197 -38.23 -11.27 4.16
N LEU A 198 -37.20 -10.44 4.33
CA LEU A 198 -36.16 -10.69 5.33
C LEU A 198 -36.64 -10.30 6.72
N VAL A 199 -36.37 -11.15 7.70
CA VAL A 199 -36.62 -10.82 9.11
C VAL A 199 -35.64 -9.73 9.56
N THR A 200 -36.22 -8.60 9.97
CA THR A 200 -35.56 -7.57 10.77
C THR A 200 -36.50 -7.28 11.94
N LEU A 201 -36.08 -7.64 13.14
CA LEU A 201 -36.85 -7.48 14.37
C LEU A 201 -36.57 -6.10 14.96
N ASP A 202 -37.62 -5.40 15.38
CA ASP A 202 -37.50 -4.27 16.31
C ASP A 202 -37.38 -4.74 17.77
N ASP A 203 -37.15 -3.81 18.70
CA ASP A 203 -36.99 -4.06 20.13
C ASP A 203 -38.13 -4.88 20.74
N ARG A 204 -39.38 -4.62 20.32
CA ARG A 204 -40.56 -5.30 20.86
C ARG A 204 -40.71 -6.69 20.28
N GLN A 205 -40.49 -6.83 18.98
CA GLN A 205 -40.51 -8.12 18.30
C GLN A 205 -39.41 -9.03 18.84
N MET A 206 -38.20 -8.52 19.07
CA MET A 206 -37.11 -9.28 19.69
C MET A 206 -37.52 -9.84 21.05
N LEU A 207 -38.13 -9.03 21.91
CA LEU A 207 -38.61 -9.48 23.22
C LEU A 207 -39.73 -10.53 23.10
N GLU A 208 -40.70 -10.30 22.20
CA GLU A 208 -41.84 -11.20 22.00
C GLU A 208 -41.42 -12.60 21.53
N VAL A 209 -40.41 -12.68 20.67
CA VAL A 209 -39.94 -13.93 20.06
C VAL A 209 -38.73 -14.56 20.75
N GLY A 210 -38.28 -13.99 21.88
CA GLY A 210 -37.15 -14.52 22.67
C GLY A 210 -35.77 -14.28 22.04
N TYR A 211 -35.64 -13.24 21.22
CA TYR A 211 -34.38 -12.76 20.63
C TYR A 211 -33.79 -11.54 21.35
N ALA A 212 -34.48 -11.04 22.39
CA ALA A 212 -33.92 -10.19 23.43
C ALA A 212 -34.42 -10.65 24.80
N ASP A 213 -33.53 -10.64 25.78
CA ASP A 213 -33.79 -10.96 27.17
C ASP A 213 -34.48 -9.78 27.89
N SER A 214 -34.16 -8.55 27.50
CA SER A 214 -34.91 -7.35 27.91
C SER A 214 -34.77 -6.16 26.95
N VAL A 215 -35.70 -5.21 27.08
CA VAL A 215 -35.64 -3.90 26.44
C VAL A 215 -35.37 -2.85 27.52
N VAL A 216 -34.23 -2.16 27.41
CA VAL A 216 -33.72 -1.23 28.43
C VAL A 216 -33.28 0.08 27.78
N PRO A 217 -33.66 1.25 28.30
CA PRO A 217 -33.44 2.53 27.61
C PRO A 217 -32.00 3.02 27.65
N SER A 218 -31.15 2.45 28.50
CA SER A 218 -29.72 2.78 28.53
C SER A 218 -28.89 1.66 29.13
N ARG A 219 -27.59 1.68 28.82
CA ARG A 219 -26.58 0.83 29.45
C ARG A 219 -26.55 0.95 30.97
N ALA A 220 -26.80 2.14 31.52
CA ALA A 220 -26.81 2.34 32.97
C ALA A 220 -27.95 1.57 33.64
N GLU A 221 -29.15 1.62 33.05
CA GLU A 221 -30.31 0.85 33.52
C GLU A 221 -30.10 -0.65 33.32
N LEU A 222 -29.48 -1.07 32.20
CA LEU A 222 -29.11 -2.47 32.01
C LEU A 222 -28.22 -3.01 33.15
N LEU A 223 -27.18 -2.25 33.50
CA LEU A 223 -26.27 -2.65 34.57
C LEU A 223 -26.98 -2.72 35.93
N GLU A 224 -27.96 -1.86 36.17
CA GLU A 224 -28.81 -1.92 37.37
C GLU A 224 -29.69 -3.18 37.37
N ASP A 225 -30.38 -3.46 36.26
CA ASP A 225 -31.24 -4.64 36.10
C ASP A 225 -30.48 -5.97 36.27
N LEU A 226 -29.24 -6.02 35.79
CA LEU A 226 -28.37 -7.19 35.91
C LEU A 226 -27.63 -7.29 37.24
N GLY A 227 -27.79 -6.30 38.14
CA GLY A 227 -27.09 -6.26 39.43
C GLY A 227 -25.57 -6.05 39.29
N LEU A 228 -25.15 -5.38 38.22
CA LEU A 228 -23.75 -5.11 37.86
C LEU A 228 -23.36 -3.63 38.07
N SER A 229 -24.30 -2.77 38.46
CA SER A 229 -24.10 -1.31 38.61
C SER A 229 -23.09 -0.91 39.70
N ASP A 230 -22.89 -1.76 40.71
CA ASP A 230 -21.92 -1.55 41.79
C ASP A 230 -20.48 -1.96 41.39
N LEU A 231 -20.30 -2.61 40.24
CA LEU A 231 -18.99 -3.06 39.79
C LEU A 231 -18.28 -1.96 38.97
N PRO A 232 -16.95 -1.84 39.08
CA PRO A 232 -16.19 -0.94 38.22
C PRO A 232 -16.35 -1.31 36.75
N LEU A 233 -16.61 -0.31 35.91
CA LEU A 233 -16.65 -0.45 34.46
C LEU A 233 -15.26 -0.20 33.88
N VAL A 234 -14.75 -1.16 33.10
CA VAL A 234 -13.50 -1.03 32.36
C VAL A 234 -13.83 -0.90 30.88
N GLU A 235 -13.79 0.33 30.38
CA GLU A 235 -13.95 0.63 28.95
C GLU A 235 -12.66 0.23 28.21
N VAL A 236 -12.74 -0.76 27.33
CA VAL A 236 -11.57 -1.22 26.56
C VAL A 236 -11.60 -0.57 25.19
N GLU A 237 -10.58 0.24 24.92
CA GLU A 237 -10.36 0.78 23.59
C GLU A 237 -9.46 -0.13 22.75
N PRO A 238 -9.66 -0.19 21.42
CA PRO A 238 -8.69 -0.82 20.53
C PRO A 238 -7.31 -0.19 20.70
N SER A 239 -6.30 -1.04 20.86
CA SER A 239 -4.90 -0.67 20.98
C SER A 239 -4.39 0.05 19.73
N LEU A 240 -3.25 0.74 19.84
CA LEU A 240 -2.61 1.37 18.67
C LEU A 240 -2.28 0.32 17.60
N ALA A 241 -1.86 -0.87 18.00
CA ALA A 241 -1.56 -1.97 17.08
C ALA A 241 -2.81 -2.39 16.29
N GLU A 242 -3.95 -2.57 16.96
CA GLU A 242 -5.21 -2.90 16.29
C GLU A 242 -5.70 -1.78 15.39
N ARG A 243 -5.66 -0.53 15.86
CA ARG A 243 -6.02 0.62 15.02
C ARG A 243 -5.15 0.70 13.76
N LEU A 244 -3.85 0.40 13.88
CA LEU A 244 -2.96 0.30 12.73
C LEU A 244 -3.32 -0.87 11.83
N VAL A 245 -3.61 -2.07 12.37
CA VAL A 245 -4.05 -3.21 11.56
C VAL A 245 -5.32 -2.85 10.79
N ARG A 246 -6.34 -2.32 11.47
CA ARG A 246 -7.59 -1.83 10.85
C ARG A 246 -7.33 -0.84 9.71
N LEU A 247 -6.44 0.12 9.93
CA LEU A 247 -6.05 1.09 8.90
C LEU A 247 -5.39 0.39 7.71
N LEU A 248 -4.39 -0.46 7.97
CA LEU A 248 -3.56 -1.12 6.96
C LEU A 248 -4.31 -2.20 6.17
N THR A 249 -5.36 -2.78 6.73
CA THR A 249 -6.22 -3.80 6.08
C THR A 249 -7.55 -3.23 5.58
N SER A 250 -7.78 -1.92 5.73
CA SER A 250 -9.03 -1.32 5.27
C SER A 250 -9.19 -1.43 3.75
N ALA A 251 -10.43 -1.57 3.30
CA ALA A 251 -10.80 -1.75 1.90
C ALA A 251 -10.27 -0.66 0.94
N ILE A 252 -9.99 0.54 1.47
CA ILE A 252 -9.55 1.72 0.71
C ILE A 252 -8.04 1.93 0.84
N VAL A 253 -7.48 1.87 2.06
CA VAL A 253 -6.08 2.20 2.29
C VAL A 253 -5.17 1.10 1.78
N ALA A 254 -5.55 -0.17 1.93
CA ALA A 254 -4.71 -1.29 1.56
C ALA A 254 -4.36 -1.30 0.04
N PRO A 255 -5.32 -1.16 -0.90
CA PRO A 255 -5.00 -1.07 -2.33
C PRO A 255 -4.18 0.18 -2.70
N LEU A 256 -4.35 1.29 -1.96
CA LEU A 256 -3.56 2.50 -2.15
C LEU A 256 -2.11 2.31 -1.72
N LEU A 257 -1.87 1.68 -0.57
CA LEU A 257 -0.52 1.35 -0.08
C LEU A 257 0.22 0.45 -1.06
N LEU A 258 -0.44 -0.60 -1.54
CA LEU A 258 0.11 -1.50 -2.55
C LEU A 258 0.46 -0.74 -3.83
N SER A 259 -0.48 0.06 -4.35
CA SER A 259 -0.29 0.79 -5.61
C SER A 259 0.81 1.84 -5.51
N LEU A 260 0.80 2.65 -4.47
CA LEU A 260 1.82 3.68 -4.24
C LEU A 260 3.19 3.06 -3.96
N GLY A 261 3.22 1.97 -3.20
CA GLY A 261 4.43 1.20 -2.94
C GLY A 261 5.09 0.68 -4.22
N ILE A 262 4.30 0.06 -5.10
CA ILE A 262 4.76 -0.39 -6.43
C ILE A 262 5.24 0.78 -7.28
N TRP A 263 4.48 1.89 -7.36
CA TRP A 263 4.87 3.05 -8.17
C TRP A 263 6.16 3.71 -7.70
N LEU A 264 6.36 3.85 -6.39
CA LEU A 264 7.58 4.42 -5.84
C LEU A 264 8.79 3.48 -6.05
N LEU A 265 8.58 2.17 -5.92
CA LEU A 265 9.61 1.16 -6.20
C LEU A 265 10.01 1.19 -7.68
N VAL A 266 9.03 1.08 -8.58
CA VAL A 266 9.26 1.05 -10.04
C VAL A 266 9.82 2.38 -10.53
N GLY A 267 9.32 3.51 -10.04
CA GLY A 267 9.76 4.84 -10.47
C GLY A 267 11.25 5.10 -10.23
N ASP A 268 11.76 4.69 -9.06
CA ASP A 268 13.18 4.84 -8.72
C ASP A 268 14.06 3.87 -9.53
N LEU A 269 13.62 2.61 -9.64
CA LEU A 269 14.32 1.59 -10.43
C LEU A 269 14.44 1.99 -11.91
N LEU A 270 13.39 2.56 -12.50
CA LEU A 270 13.41 3.12 -13.86
C LEU A 270 14.25 4.38 -13.98
N GLY A 271 14.42 5.13 -12.89
CA GLY A 271 15.32 6.28 -12.76
C GLY A 271 16.80 5.89 -12.78
N GLY A 272 17.13 4.60 -12.71
CA GLY A 272 18.49 4.08 -12.77
C GLY A 272 19.19 4.01 -11.41
N GLY A 273 18.44 3.96 -10.30
CA GLY A 273 19.02 3.84 -8.96
C GLY A 273 18.06 3.33 -7.89
N VAL A 274 18.61 3.07 -6.70
CA VAL A 274 17.85 2.83 -5.47
C VAL A 274 17.95 4.10 -4.64
N GLY A 275 16.89 4.90 -4.63
CA GLY A 275 16.81 6.17 -3.92
C GLY A 275 15.75 6.15 -2.81
N ILE A 276 15.29 7.35 -2.46
CA ILE A 276 14.28 7.55 -1.42
C ILE A 276 12.94 6.94 -1.87
N GLY A 277 12.62 6.98 -3.16
CA GLY A 277 11.39 6.41 -3.70
C GLY A 277 11.30 4.91 -3.43
N ALA A 278 12.32 4.15 -3.80
CA ALA A 278 12.37 2.71 -3.57
C ALA A 278 12.32 2.35 -2.09
N SER A 279 12.97 3.13 -1.24
CA SER A 279 12.97 2.92 0.21
C SER A 279 11.57 3.14 0.80
N VAL A 280 10.92 4.25 0.46
CA VAL A 280 9.54 4.53 0.88
C VAL A 280 8.58 3.50 0.30
N GLY A 281 8.74 3.13 -0.96
CA GLY A 281 7.94 2.10 -1.61
C GLY A 281 8.01 0.75 -0.89
N LEU A 282 9.22 0.32 -0.51
CA LEU A 282 9.42 -0.90 0.27
C LEU A 282 8.79 -0.81 1.67
N VAL A 283 8.84 0.35 2.32
CA VAL A 283 8.16 0.57 3.62
C VAL A 283 6.64 0.48 3.46
N LEU A 284 6.06 1.06 2.41
CA LEU A 284 4.61 0.98 2.16
C LEU A 284 4.16 -0.45 1.83
N LEU A 285 4.93 -1.16 1.00
CA LEU A 285 4.68 -2.58 0.72
C LEU A 285 4.86 -3.43 1.98
N GLY A 286 5.91 -3.16 2.77
CA GLY A 286 6.14 -3.83 4.05
C GLY A 286 5.01 -3.60 5.03
N ALA A 287 4.52 -2.35 5.17
CA ALA A 287 3.39 -2.02 6.01
C ALA A 287 2.11 -2.71 5.55
N PHE A 288 1.87 -2.76 4.23
CA PHE A 288 0.77 -3.51 3.63
C PHE A 288 0.85 -4.99 4.04
N PHE A 289 1.92 -5.70 3.71
CA PHE A 289 2.02 -7.14 3.99
C PHE A 289 2.04 -7.45 5.49
N TYR A 290 2.70 -6.60 6.29
CA TYR A 290 2.74 -6.78 7.74
C TYR A 290 1.36 -6.63 8.39
N GLY A 291 0.56 -5.65 7.96
CA GLY A 291 -0.82 -5.50 8.44
C GLY A 291 -1.69 -6.72 8.13
N HIS A 292 -1.55 -7.29 6.94
CA HIS A 292 -2.32 -8.48 6.52
C HIS A 292 -1.78 -9.77 7.17
N LEU A 293 -0.49 -9.83 7.49
CA LEU A 293 0.10 -10.93 8.27
C LEU A 293 -0.43 -10.90 9.73
N LEU A 294 -0.48 -9.73 10.35
CA LEU A 294 -1.03 -9.56 11.71
C LEU A 294 -2.53 -9.87 11.79
N ALA A 295 -3.28 -9.56 10.73
CA ALA A 295 -4.69 -9.90 10.62
C ALA A 295 -4.95 -11.38 10.28
N GLY A 296 -3.91 -12.23 10.24
CA GLY A 296 -4.04 -13.66 9.91
C GLY A 296 -4.37 -13.95 8.45
N LEU A 297 -4.45 -12.93 7.59
CA LEU A 297 -4.85 -13.07 6.19
C LEU A 297 -3.72 -13.56 5.30
N SER A 298 -2.49 -13.07 5.54
CA SER A 298 -1.35 -13.30 4.65
C SER A 298 -0.49 -14.49 5.10
N GLY A 299 -0.18 -15.37 4.16
CA GLY A 299 0.61 -16.58 4.36
C GLY A 299 1.99 -16.49 3.71
N TRP A 300 2.75 -17.59 3.79
CA TRP A 300 4.10 -17.64 3.21
C TRP A 300 4.09 -17.54 1.69
N GLU A 301 3.05 -18.05 1.04
CA GLU A 301 2.91 -18.07 -0.41
C GLU A 301 2.71 -16.66 -1.02
N ASP A 302 2.02 -15.74 -0.34
CA ASP A 302 1.91 -14.34 -0.79
C ASP A 302 3.29 -13.68 -0.75
N LEU A 303 3.99 -13.87 0.36
CA LEU A 303 5.32 -13.32 0.57
C LEU A 303 6.31 -13.88 -0.45
N VAL A 304 6.22 -15.18 -0.76
CA VAL A 304 7.01 -15.84 -1.80
C VAL A 304 6.69 -15.25 -3.18
N LEU A 305 5.41 -15.11 -3.54
CA LEU A 305 5.01 -14.56 -4.83
C LEU A 305 5.44 -13.10 -5.00
N VAL A 306 5.32 -12.29 -3.96
CA VAL A 306 5.77 -10.90 -3.92
C VAL A 306 7.28 -10.82 -4.02
N THR A 307 8.00 -11.67 -3.30
CA THR A 307 9.46 -11.76 -3.38
C THR A 307 9.90 -12.12 -4.80
N ILE A 308 9.26 -13.10 -5.43
CA ILE A 308 9.47 -13.42 -6.86
C ILE A 308 9.22 -12.19 -7.72
N GLY A 309 8.13 -11.45 -7.46
CA GLY A 309 7.79 -10.22 -8.17
C GLY A 309 8.90 -9.16 -8.08
N VAL A 310 9.38 -8.86 -6.88
CA VAL A 310 10.50 -7.92 -6.65
C VAL A 310 11.76 -8.40 -7.37
N VAL A 311 12.11 -9.68 -7.25
CA VAL A 311 13.30 -10.25 -7.90
C VAL A 311 13.22 -10.14 -9.42
N LEU A 312 12.06 -10.42 -10.03
CA LEU A 312 11.85 -10.28 -11.46
C LEU A 312 12.00 -8.83 -11.94
N LEU A 313 11.51 -7.86 -11.16
CA LEU A 313 11.74 -6.44 -11.45
C LEU A 313 13.22 -6.07 -11.38
N LEU A 314 13.94 -6.56 -10.37
CA LEU A 314 15.39 -6.31 -10.25
C LEU A 314 16.16 -6.95 -11.40
N VAL A 315 15.80 -8.17 -11.82
CA VAL A 315 16.41 -8.85 -12.97
C VAL A 315 16.20 -8.06 -14.26
N GLU A 316 15.00 -7.54 -14.52
CA GLU A 316 14.75 -6.69 -15.69
C GLU A 316 15.63 -5.42 -15.65
N VAL A 317 15.71 -4.76 -14.49
CA VAL A 317 16.42 -3.48 -14.37
C VAL A 317 17.94 -3.65 -14.48
N PHE A 318 18.50 -4.68 -13.85
CA PHE A 318 19.96 -4.85 -13.71
C PHE A 318 20.58 -5.87 -14.66
N VAL A 319 19.82 -6.88 -15.10
CA VAL A 319 20.34 -8.02 -15.89
C VAL A 319 19.86 -7.96 -17.34
N ILE A 320 18.59 -7.61 -17.58
CA ILE A 320 17.97 -7.60 -18.91
C ILE A 320 17.42 -6.20 -19.21
N PRO A 321 18.27 -5.17 -19.43
CA PRO A 321 17.80 -3.78 -19.53
C PRO A 321 16.77 -3.60 -20.64
N GLY A 322 15.53 -3.30 -20.26
CA GLY A 322 14.38 -3.18 -21.17
C GLY A 322 13.06 -3.04 -20.42
N VAL A 323 11.94 -3.01 -21.16
CA VAL A 323 10.61 -3.33 -20.64
C VAL A 323 10.21 -4.65 -21.27
N GLY A 324 10.67 -5.73 -20.65
CA GLY A 324 10.52 -7.09 -21.12
C GLY A 324 9.53 -7.91 -20.30
N ILE A 325 9.57 -9.22 -20.53
CA ILE A 325 8.67 -10.20 -19.91
C ILE A 325 8.90 -10.24 -18.40
N ALA A 326 10.15 -10.09 -17.91
CA ALA A 326 10.42 -10.15 -16.48
C ALA A 326 9.80 -8.96 -15.74
N GLY A 327 9.83 -7.76 -16.32
CA GLY A 327 9.14 -6.59 -15.76
C GLY A 327 7.62 -6.79 -15.61
N ILE A 328 6.95 -7.30 -16.66
CA ILE A 328 5.50 -7.55 -16.64
C ILE A 328 5.13 -8.66 -15.65
N LEU A 329 5.85 -9.77 -15.66
CA LEU A 329 5.64 -10.87 -14.73
C LEU A 329 5.92 -10.44 -13.28
N GLY A 330 6.93 -9.58 -13.07
CA GLY A 330 7.25 -9.01 -11.77
C GLY A 330 6.10 -8.17 -11.22
N LEU A 331 5.57 -7.25 -12.04
CA LEU A 331 4.40 -6.44 -11.68
C LEU A 331 3.15 -7.29 -11.43
N ALA A 332 2.89 -8.28 -12.29
CA ALA A 332 1.77 -9.20 -12.13
C ALA A 332 1.88 -10.02 -10.85
N ALA A 333 3.08 -10.49 -10.49
CA ALA A 333 3.33 -11.21 -9.24
C ALA A 333 3.14 -10.30 -8.00
N LEU A 334 3.57 -9.03 -8.06
CA LEU A 334 3.33 -8.08 -6.97
C LEU A 334 1.84 -7.78 -6.76
N LEU A 335 1.11 -7.49 -7.84
CA LEU A 335 -0.33 -7.24 -7.78
C LEU A 335 -1.10 -8.50 -7.37
N GLY A 336 -0.76 -9.65 -7.94
CA GLY A 336 -1.37 -10.94 -7.61
C GLY A 336 -1.14 -11.34 -6.16
N GLY A 337 0.08 -11.21 -5.65
CA GLY A 337 0.38 -11.46 -4.23
C GLY A 337 -0.30 -10.47 -3.29
N GLY A 338 -0.46 -9.20 -3.71
CA GLY A 338 -1.24 -8.22 -2.97
C GLY A 338 -2.74 -8.55 -2.91
N VAL A 339 -3.32 -9.02 -4.02
CA VAL A 339 -4.71 -9.50 -4.07
C VAL A 339 -4.91 -10.71 -3.16
N LEU A 340 -3.99 -11.68 -3.21
CA LEU A 340 -4.07 -12.87 -2.35
C LEU A 340 -3.95 -12.51 -0.87
N ALA A 341 -3.08 -11.58 -0.50
CA ALA A 341 -2.93 -11.12 0.88
C ALA A 341 -4.20 -10.46 1.46
N MET A 342 -5.11 -9.95 0.61
CA MET A 342 -6.38 -9.31 1.01
C MET A 342 -7.56 -10.28 1.12
N VAL A 343 -7.38 -11.51 0.65
CA VAL A 343 -8.42 -12.54 0.63
C VAL A 343 -8.14 -13.51 1.77
N ASN A 344 -9.16 -13.79 2.57
CA ASN A 344 -9.00 -14.66 3.72
C ASN A 344 -8.78 -16.13 3.31
N ARG A 345 -7.93 -16.83 4.08
CA ARG A 345 -7.46 -18.18 3.78
C ARG A 345 -8.28 -19.30 4.41
N ASP A 346 -8.98 -19.01 5.50
CA ASP A 346 -9.53 -20.05 6.37
C ASP A 346 -10.84 -20.69 5.91
N LEU A 347 -11.30 -20.36 4.70
CA LEU A 347 -12.53 -20.94 4.17
C LEU A 347 -12.27 -21.47 2.76
N ASP A 348 -12.42 -22.78 2.56
CA ASP A 348 -12.60 -23.46 1.26
C ASP A 348 -13.82 -22.94 0.45
N LEU A 349 -14.35 -21.78 0.86
CA LEU A 349 -15.56 -21.13 0.41
C LEU A 349 -15.29 -19.68 0.00
N VAL A 350 -14.07 -19.27 -0.38
CA VAL A 350 -13.92 -17.97 -1.07
C VAL A 350 -14.56 -18.11 -2.45
N PRO A 351 -15.74 -17.52 -2.70
CA PRO A 351 -16.34 -17.61 -4.01
C PRO A 351 -15.46 -16.84 -5.00
N MET A 352 -15.36 -17.35 -6.24
CA MET A 352 -14.57 -16.70 -7.30
C MET A 352 -14.97 -15.24 -7.49
N THR A 353 -16.23 -14.89 -7.23
CA THR A 353 -16.75 -13.52 -7.26
C THR A 353 -16.04 -12.59 -6.27
N GLN A 354 -15.72 -13.04 -5.06
CA GLN A 354 -14.98 -12.23 -4.08
C GLN A 354 -13.54 -12.01 -4.52
N LEU A 355 -12.86 -13.06 -5.00
CA LEU A 355 -11.50 -12.94 -5.54
C LEU A 355 -11.46 -11.93 -6.70
N LEU A 356 -12.41 -12.04 -7.64
CA LEU A 356 -12.54 -11.11 -8.76
C LEU A 356 -12.89 -9.68 -8.30
N ALA A 357 -13.72 -9.52 -7.27
CA ALA A 357 -14.06 -8.22 -6.71
C ALA A 357 -12.85 -7.54 -6.06
N VAL A 358 -12.05 -8.27 -5.27
CA VAL A 358 -10.80 -7.76 -4.68
C VAL A 358 -9.78 -7.45 -5.76
N ALA A 359 -9.56 -8.36 -6.71
CA ALA A 359 -8.68 -8.16 -7.85
C ALA A 359 -9.09 -6.93 -8.69
N GLY A 360 -10.39 -6.78 -8.95
CA GLY A 360 -10.97 -5.65 -9.67
C GLY A 360 -10.74 -4.33 -8.93
N ARG A 361 -10.95 -4.30 -7.60
CA ARG A 361 -10.68 -3.12 -6.76
C ARG A 361 -9.19 -2.74 -6.79
N VAL A 362 -8.30 -3.71 -6.57
CA VAL A 362 -6.84 -3.48 -6.62
C VAL A 362 -6.43 -2.95 -7.99
N THR A 363 -6.93 -3.56 -9.07
CA THR A 363 -6.64 -3.15 -10.44
C THR A 363 -7.15 -1.72 -10.70
N LEU A 364 -8.39 -1.41 -10.32
CA LEU A 364 -8.96 -0.08 -10.48
C LEU A 364 -8.19 0.98 -9.69
N THR A 365 -7.90 0.73 -8.42
CA THR A 365 -7.10 1.64 -7.58
C THR A 365 -5.71 1.84 -8.19
N PHE A 366 -5.06 0.77 -8.65
CA PHE A 366 -3.75 0.86 -9.30
C PHE A 366 -3.81 1.74 -10.54
N LEU A 367 -4.82 1.58 -11.41
CA LEU A 367 -5.00 2.39 -12.61
C LEU A 367 -5.28 3.87 -12.27
N VAL A 368 -6.14 4.16 -11.30
CA VAL A 368 -6.42 5.54 -10.86
C VAL A 368 -5.16 6.20 -10.32
N VAL A 369 -4.42 5.53 -9.43
CA VAL A 369 -3.15 6.03 -8.89
C VAL A 369 -2.14 6.25 -10.02
N SER A 370 -2.06 5.33 -10.99
CA SER A 370 -1.21 5.45 -12.18
C SER A 370 -1.53 6.71 -12.98
N ILE A 371 -2.82 6.95 -13.27
CA ILE A 371 -3.27 8.12 -14.03
C ILE A 371 -2.92 9.40 -13.28
N VAL A 372 -3.15 9.45 -11.96
CA VAL A 372 -2.82 10.61 -11.12
C VAL A 372 -1.31 10.88 -11.14
N ILE A 373 -0.48 9.87 -10.91
CA ILE A 373 0.99 10.00 -10.91
C ILE A 373 1.50 10.45 -12.28
N ILE A 374 1.06 9.81 -13.36
CA ILE A 374 1.46 10.18 -14.73
C ILE A 374 1.03 11.62 -15.03
N THR A 375 -0.19 12.01 -14.68
CA THR A 375 -0.70 13.38 -14.88
C THR A 375 0.14 14.39 -14.11
N VAL A 376 0.47 14.13 -12.84
CA VAL A 376 1.34 14.99 -12.04
C VAL A 376 2.72 15.13 -12.68
N ILE A 377 3.32 14.02 -13.13
CA ILE A 377 4.63 14.04 -13.79
C ILE A 377 4.57 14.86 -15.10
N VAL A 378 3.53 14.67 -15.92
CA VAL A 378 3.32 15.44 -17.16
C VAL A 378 3.12 16.92 -16.85
N LEU A 379 2.36 17.28 -15.81
CA LEU A 379 2.16 18.67 -15.40
C LEU A 379 3.45 19.33 -14.90
N ILE A 380 4.26 18.61 -14.13
CA ILE A 380 5.59 19.07 -13.68
C ILE A 380 6.52 19.26 -14.88
N ALA A 381 6.55 18.30 -15.80
CA ALA A 381 7.36 18.39 -17.02
C ALA A 381 6.94 19.57 -17.91
N ARG A 382 5.63 19.84 -18.02
CA ARG A 382 5.09 21.01 -18.73
C ARG A 382 5.45 22.34 -18.05
N ARG A 383 5.42 22.41 -16.71
CA ARG A 383 5.82 23.61 -15.96
C ARG A 383 7.33 23.86 -16.03
N GLY A 384 8.15 22.81 -16.02
CA GLY A 384 9.61 22.92 -16.17
C GLY A 384 10.10 23.30 -17.58
N GLY A 385 9.19 23.35 -18.57
CA GLY A 385 9.49 23.79 -19.94
C GLY A 385 9.49 25.32 -20.14
N GLY A 386 9.05 26.09 -19.14
CA GLY A 386 9.17 27.55 -19.11
C GLY A 386 10.13 27.95 -18.01
N GLU A 387 11.35 28.32 -18.39
CA GLU A 387 12.34 29.03 -17.56
C GLU A 387 12.86 28.28 -16.30
N GLY A 388 14.01 27.62 -16.48
CA GLY A 388 15.08 27.58 -15.47
C GLY A 388 14.73 27.13 -14.05
N THR A 389 14.29 25.89 -13.84
CA THR A 389 14.32 25.31 -12.49
C THR A 389 15.72 24.75 -12.19
N VAL A 390 16.55 25.61 -11.61
CA VAL A 390 17.87 25.28 -11.03
C VAL A 390 17.65 24.47 -9.75
N LEU A 391 17.63 23.15 -9.87
CA LEU A 391 17.93 22.26 -8.75
C LEU A 391 19.44 21.99 -8.76
N GLY A 392 20.15 22.75 -7.92
CA GLY A 392 21.49 22.46 -7.41
C GLY A 392 22.51 21.90 -8.40
N THR A 393 22.96 22.70 -9.36
CA THR A 393 24.21 22.39 -10.07
C THR A 393 25.38 22.79 -9.19
N GLU A 394 25.92 21.84 -8.41
CA GLU A 394 27.35 21.88 -8.14
C GLU A 394 28.06 21.83 -9.49
N ARG A 395 28.65 22.96 -9.87
CA ARG A 395 29.55 23.06 -11.01
C ARG A 395 30.76 22.15 -10.75
N MET A 396 30.71 20.93 -11.27
CA MET A 396 31.90 20.18 -11.60
C MET A 396 32.09 20.14 -13.12
N GLN A 397 33.28 20.56 -13.53
CA GLN A 397 33.76 20.49 -14.90
C GLN A 397 33.79 19.03 -15.35
N GLY A 398 32.87 18.66 -16.23
CA GLY A 398 32.80 17.32 -16.83
C GLY A 398 31.42 17.13 -17.42
N GLY A 399 31.35 16.84 -18.72
CA GLY A 399 30.11 16.74 -19.47
C GLY A 399 29.19 15.64 -18.94
N SER A 400 28.27 15.99 -18.04
CA SER A 400 27.14 15.16 -17.67
C SER A 400 25.88 15.80 -18.22
N ARG A 401 25.29 15.13 -19.22
CA ARG A 401 23.95 15.46 -19.72
C ARG A 401 22.97 15.47 -18.54
N PRO A 402 21.97 16.36 -18.53
CA PRO A 402 20.94 16.29 -17.50
C PRO A 402 20.29 14.90 -17.57
N VAL A 403 20.17 14.27 -16.40
CA VAL A 403 19.39 13.02 -16.23
C VAL A 403 17.92 13.40 -16.31
N THR A 404 17.47 13.85 -17.47
CA THR A 404 16.05 13.84 -17.79
C THR A 404 15.70 12.37 -17.99
N ALA A 405 14.81 11.89 -17.13
CA ALA A 405 14.35 10.52 -17.08
C ALA A 405 14.08 9.97 -18.49
N ARG A 406 14.97 9.07 -18.93
CA ARG A 406 14.99 8.51 -20.30
C ARG A 406 13.67 7.86 -20.69
N TRP A 407 12.88 7.45 -19.70
CA TRP A 407 11.56 6.83 -19.83
C TRP A 407 10.43 7.82 -20.18
N LEU A 408 10.57 9.14 -19.93
CA LEU A 408 9.54 10.11 -20.34
C LEU A 408 9.32 10.18 -21.86
N ARG A 409 10.27 9.70 -22.66
CA ARG A 409 10.15 9.61 -24.12
C ARG A 409 9.01 8.69 -24.60
N TRP A 410 8.52 7.81 -23.72
CA TRP A 410 7.39 6.92 -24.02
C TRP A 410 6.01 7.61 -24.00
N PHE A 411 5.87 8.79 -23.38
CA PHE A 411 4.57 9.44 -23.19
C PHE A 411 4.27 10.60 -24.16
N GLY A 412 4.97 10.64 -25.29
CA GLY A 412 4.78 11.64 -26.34
C GLY A 412 5.97 12.59 -26.45
N SER A 413 6.72 12.44 -27.54
CA SER A 413 7.74 13.39 -27.96
C SER A 413 7.10 14.76 -28.20
N SER A 414 7.69 15.79 -27.62
CA SER A 414 7.41 17.18 -27.93
C SER A 414 8.04 17.60 -29.28
N ASP A 415 7.86 16.79 -30.33
CA ASP A 415 8.30 17.13 -31.69
C ASP A 415 7.16 17.77 -32.51
N VAL A 416 5.95 17.92 -31.94
CA VAL A 416 4.74 18.33 -32.67
C VAL A 416 4.26 19.76 -32.33
N LEU A 417 4.92 20.48 -31.41
CA LEU A 417 4.46 21.81 -30.95
C LEU A 417 5.61 22.81 -30.72
N ALA A 418 6.53 22.94 -31.67
CA ALA A 418 7.37 24.14 -31.73
C ALA A 418 6.71 25.15 -32.67
N PRO A 419 6.26 26.33 -32.20
CA PRO A 419 5.85 27.40 -33.10
C PRO A 419 7.08 27.92 -33.85
N ASP A 420 6.92 28.18 -35.15
CA ASP A 420 7.96 28.79 -36.00
C ASP A 420 8.38 30.14 -35.41
N ALA A 421 9.52 30.15 -34.70
CA ALA A 421 10.10 31.36 -34.14
C ALA A 421 11.10 31.94 -35.15
N GLU A 422 10.78 33.14 -35.61
CA GLU A 422 11.55 33.99 -36.53
C GLU A 422 13.03 34.15 -36.13
N GLN A 423 13.88 34.16 -37.14
CA GLN A 423 15.32 34.41 -37.01
C GLN A 423 15.61 35.91 -36.85
N THR A 424 16.37 36.29 -35.83
CA THR A 424 17.24 37.48 -35.83
C THR A 424 18.29 37.40 -34.71
N PRO A 425 19.41 38.13 -34.76
CA PRO A 425 20.67 37.77 -35.44
C PRO A 425 21.81 37.42 -34.46
N GLU A 426 22.86 36.84 -35.02
CA GLU A 426 24.01 36.16 -34.40
C GLU A 426 24.89 36.97 -33.42
N THR A 427 25.61 36.24 -32.55
CA THR A 427 26.99 36.57 -32.16
C THR A 427 27.79 35.25 -32.00
N PRO A 428 29.04 35.16 -32.49
CA PRO A 428 29.54 33.95 -33.14
C PRO A 428 30.22 32.98 -32.16
N SER A 429 29.90 31.69 -32.27
CA SER A 429 30.71 30.62 -31.70
C SER A 429 31.26 29.73 -32.82
N ARG A 430 32.57 29.51 -32.73
CA ARG A 430 33.47 28.99 -33.76
C ARG A 430 32.98 27.72 -34.48
N GLY A 431 32.79 27.86 -35.80
CA GLY A 431 33.22 26.91 -36.82
C GLY A 431 32.60 25.51 -36.77
N ARG A 432 31.30 25.42 -37.07
CA ARG A 432 30.73 24.21 -37.67
C ARG A 432 30.55 24.50 -39.16
N PRO A 433 31.09 23.70 -40.10
CA PRO A 433 30.77 23.89 -41.50
C PRO A 433 29.27 23.60 -41.69
N ASP A 434 28.61 24.40 -42.53
CA ASP A 434 27.26 24.11 -43.00
C ASP A 434 27.16 22.69 -43.55
N PRO A 435 26.02 21.99 -43.41
CA PRO A 435 25.83 20.71 -44.06
C PRO A 435 25.94 20.89 -45.58
N GLN A 436 27.08 20.49 -46.16
CA GLN A 436 27.23 20.50 -47.61
C GLN A 436 26.19 19.56 -48.25
N PRO A 437 25.61 19.94 -49.41
CA PRO A 437 24.64 19.11 -50.11
C PRO A 437 25.22 17.73 -50.46
N ARG A 438 24.40 16.68 -50.36
CA ARG A 438 24.80 15.28 -50.61
C ARG A 438 25.49 15.16 -51.97
N GLY A 439 26.67 14.55 -52.00
CA GLY A 439 27.44 14.31 -53.23
C GLY A 439 28.44 15.42 -53.60
N ALA A 440 28.48 16.55 -52.87
CA ALA A 440 29.36 17.68 -53.17
C ALA A 440 30.87 17.34 -53.11
N LEU A 441 31.23 16.26 -52.43
CA LEU A 441 32.62 15.86 -52.22
C LEU A 441 33.08 14.73 -53.14
N VAL A 442 32.19 14.11 -53.94
CA VAL A 442 32.56 13.01 -54.83
C VAL A 442 33.57 13.49 -55.88
N GLY A 443 34.68 12.76 -56.03
CA GLY A 443 35.77 13.10 -56.94
C GLY A 443 36.78 14.11 -56.40
N LYS A 444 36.54 14.73 -55.23
CA LYS A 444 37.53 15.62 -54.61
C LYS A 444 38.69 14.82 -54.01
N GLN A 445 39.89 15.36 -54.16
CA GLN A 445 41.11 14.83 -53.56
C GLN A 445 41.38 15.48 -52.19
N GLY A 446 42.09 14.74 -51.34
CA GLY A 446 42.45 15.14 -50.00
C GLY A 446 43.65 14.35 -49.49
N VAL A 447 43.93 14.48 -48.19
CA VAL A 447 45.03 13.77 -47.52
C VAL A 447 44.52 13.11 -46.25
N ALA A 448 44.87 11.85 -46.01
CA ALA A 448 44.58 11.16 -44.77
C ALA A 448 45.30 11.85 -43.59
N LEU A 449 44.58 12.20 -42.54
CA LEU A 449 45.15 12.79 -41.31
C LEU A 449 45.41 11.75 -40.22
N SER A 450 44.78 10.59 -40.31
CA SER A 450 45.03 9.40 -39.48
C SER A 450 45.13 8.18 -40.37
N ASP A 451 45.63 7.08 -39.83
CA ASP A 451 45.52 5.77 -40.50
C ASP A 451 44.03 5.43 -40.69
N LEU A 452 43.66 4.96 -41.88
CA LEU A 452 42.28 4.63 -42.25
C LEU A 452 42.10 3.10 -42.28
N ARG A 453 41.40 2.53 -41.28
CA ARG A 453 41.29 1.07 -41.06
C ARG A 453 39.99 0.61 -40.36
N PRO A 454 38.88 0.44 -41.10
CA PRO A 454 38.59 1.11 -42.35
C PRO A 454 38.23 2.59 -42.13
N ALA A 455 37.87 2.99 -40.90
CA ALA A 455 37.52 4.35 -40.55
C ALA A 455 38.74 5.18 -40.11
N GLY A 456 38.69 6.47 -40.37
CA GLY A 456 39.61 7.47 -39.84
C GLY A 456 39.26 8.86 -40.36
N VAL A 457 40.21 9.79 -40.34
CA VAL A 457 39.94 11.20 -40.66
C VAL A 457 40.80 11.65 -41.83
N ALA A 458 40.22 12.35 -42.79
CA ALA A 458 40.93 12.97 -43.91
C ALA A 458 40.65 14.47 -43.98
N ARG A 459 41.57 15.21 -44.59
CA ARG A 459 41.36 16.61 -45.00
C ARG A 459 40.96 16.62 -46.47
N ILE A 460 39.72 16.96 -46.76
CA ILE A 460 39.19 17.07 -48.12
C ILE A 460 38.62 18.48 -48.26
N ASP A 461 38.98 19.18 -49.34
CA ASP A 461 38.50 20.55 -49.59
C ASP A 461 38.78 21.53 -48.44
N GLY A 462 39.90 21.36 -47.74
CA GLY A 462 40.29 22.17 -46.58
C GLY A 462 39.60 21.80 -45.26
N HIS A 463 38.62 20.88 -45.27
CA HIS A 463 37.83 20.51 -44.11
C HIS A 463 38.23 19.14 -43.56
N ARG A 464 38.19 19.00 -42.23
CA ARG A 464 38.47 17.74 -41.52
C ARG A 464 37.19 16.91 -41.46
N ILE A 465 37.18 15.77 -42.13
CA ILE A 465 35.99 14.96 -42.36
C ILE A 465 36.28 13.49 -42.05
N ASP A 466 35.33 12.81 -41.41
CA ASP A 466 35.39 11.38 -41.16
C ASP A 466 35.13 10.59 -42.44
N VAL A 467 36.01 9.63 -42.72
CA VAL A 467 36.02 8.85 -43.96
C VAL A 467 36.24 7.37 -43.68
N VAL A 468 35.80 6.52 -44.61
CA VAL A 468 35.92 5.07 -44.51
C VAL A 468 36.53 4.51 -45.81
N THR A 469 37.44 3.55 -45.73
CA THR A 469 37.99 2.85 -46.91
C THR A 469 37.18 1.58 -47.19
N THR A 470 37.18 1.14 -48.45
CA THR A 470 36.49 -0.09 -48.90
C THR A 470 37.28 -1.39 -48.66
N GLY A 471 38.41 -1.31 -47.95
CA GLY A 471 39.22 -2.48 -47.58
C GLY A 471 40.74 -2.25 -47.61
N GLU A 472 41.19 -1.14 -48.19
CA GLU A 472 42.60 -0.78 -48.22
C GLU A 472 43.02 -0.06 -46.94
N TRP A 473 44.20 -0.37 -46.44
CA TRP A 473 44.85 0.42 -45.38
C TRP A 473 45.58 1.59 -46.03
N LEU A 474 45.16 2.80 -45.67
CA LEU A 474 45.83 4.05 -46.00
C LEU A 474 46.47 4.64 -44.75
N SER A 475 47.73 5.05 -44.82
CA SER A 475 48.47 5.66 -43.72
C SER A 475 48.19 7.15 -43.63
N ALA A 476 48.38 7.74 -42.45
CA ALA A 476 48.37 9.20 -42.32
C ALA A 476 49.38 9.84 -43.28
N GLY A 477 48.93 10.79 -44.10
CA GLY A 477 49.71 11.45 -45.15
C GLY A 477 49.42 10.96 -46.56
N ASP A 478 48.74 9.82 -46.74
CA ASP A 478 48.42 9.30 -48.05
C ASP A 478 47.38 10.19 -48.77
N PRO A 479 47.56 10.44 -50.08
CA PRO A 479 46.58 11.17 -50.87
C PRO A 479 45.34 10.30 -51.11
N VAL A 480 44.15 10.85 -50.90
CA VAL A 480 42.88 10.13 -50.98
C VAL A 480 41.88 10.82 -51.90
N THR A 481 41.07 10.04 -52.61
CA THR A 481 39.96 10.54 -53.46
C THR A 481 38.63 10.00 -52.95
N VAL A 482 37.63 10.87 -52.85
CA VAL A 482 36.27 10.48 -52.43
C VAL A 482 35.55 9.77 -53.57
N VAL A 483 35.15 8.52 -53.32
CA VAL A 483 34.41 7.66 -54.25
C VAL A 483 32.90 7.82 -54.04
N THR A 484 32.45 8.04 -52.81
CA THR A 484 31.03 8.12 -52.47
C THR A 484 30.82 9.09 -51.30
N ASP A 485 29.79 9.94 -51.37
CA ASP A 485 29.40 10.86 -50.30
C ASP A 485 27.88 10.80 -50.06
N GLU A 486 27.48 10.04 -49.04
CA GLU A 486 26.09 9.91 -48.60
C GLU A 486 25.73 10.93 -47.49
N GLY A 487 26.63 11.88 -47.20
CA GLY A 487 26.50 12.87 -46.12
C GLY A 487 26.85 12.32 -44.73
N TYR A 488 26.33 11.15 -44.36
CA TYR A 488 26.67 10.47 -43.09
C TYR A 488 27.81 9.45 -43.24
N ARG A 489 28.14 9.06 -44.48
CA ARG A 489 29.21 8.12 -44.81
C ARG A 489 29.94 8.60 -46.06
N ARG A 490 31.26 8.74 -45.97
CA ARG A 490 32.13 9.08 -47.10
C ARG A 490 33.16 7.99 -47.31
N VAL A 491 33.19 7.46 -48.53
CA VAL A 491 34.10 6.38 -48.90
C VAL A 491 35.27 6.96 -49.69
N VAL A 492 36.50 6.65 -49.29
CA VAL A 492 37.72 7.12 -49.94
C VAL A 492 38.62 5.96 -50.38
N ARG A 493 39.39 6.20 -51.45
CA ARG A 493 40.46 5.30 -51.95
C ARG A 493 41.76 6.08 -52.13
N LEU A 494 42.89 5.38 -52.28
CA LEU A 494 44.17 6.02 -52.62
C LEU A 494 44.01 6.79 -53.95
N ALA A 495 44.51 8.04 -54.00
CA ALA A 495 44.47 8.83 -55.22
C ALA A 495 45.47 8.30 -56.25
N ASP A 496 45.04 8.16 -57.52
CA ASP A 496 45.93 7.78 -58.62
C ASP A 496 46.90 8.94 -58.90
N SER A 497 48.21 8.67 -58.98
CA SER A 497 49.22 9.68 -59.33
C SER A 497 48.95 10.21 -60.73
N THR A 498 48.64 11.49 -60.85
CA THR A 498 48.57 12.16 -62.15
C THR A 498 49.99 12.60 -62.51
N ASP A 499 50.55 12.05 -63.59
CA ASP A 499 51.78 12.56 -64.24
C ASP A 499 51.58 13.98 -64.78
#